data_AF-A0A2H0JY17-F1
#
_entry.id   AF-A0A2H0JY17-F1
#
_cell.length_a   1.000
_cell.length_b   1.000
_cell.length_c   1.000
_cell.angle_alpha   90.00
_cell.angle_beta   90.00
_cell.angle_gamma   90.00
#
_symmetry.space_group_name_H-M   'P 1'
#
loop_
_entity.id
_entity.type
_entity.pdbx_description
1 polymer ?
#
loop_
_entity_poly.entity_id
_entity_poly.type
_entity_poly.pdbx_seq_one_letter_code
_entity_poly.pdbx_strand_id
1 'polypeptide(L)'
;MLRYKGYTGRVEYDDESKLLHGEVLDLRDVVTFQGRSVTEIQTAFRDSVDDYLAFCKERGDEPDRPFSGKLMVRLSPELHRRVHVRARHEGKSLNQWISERLEMAS
;
A
#
# COMPACT_ATOMS: atom_id res chain seq x y z
N MET A 1 -5.63 -9.89 5.74
CA MET A 1 -5.64 -8.46 5.36
C MET A 1 -6.99 -7.86 5.71
N LEU A 2 -6.98 -6.69 6.33
CA LEU A 2 -8.15 -5.87 6.60
C LEU A 2 -8.28 -4.79 5.51
N ARG A 3 -9.50 -4.35 5.21
CA ARG A 3 -9.77 -3.28 4.23
C ARG A 3 -10.86 -2.35 4.73
N TYR A 4 -10.65 -1.04 4.67
CA TYR A 4 -11.64 -0.04 5.07
C TYR A 4 -11.31 1.32 4.43
N LYS A 5 -12.31 1.99 3.85
CA LYS A 5 -12.17 3.29 3.16
C LYS A 5 -11.01 3.40 2.15
N GLY A 6 -10.65 2.28 1.52
CA GLY A 6 -9.56 2.22 0.54
C GLY A 6 -8.18 1.96 1.14
N TYR A 7 -8.07 1.88 2.47
CA TYR A 7 -6.84 1.52 3.19
C TYR A 7 -6.76 0.03 3.50
N THR A 8 -5.54 -0.47 3.65
CA THR A 8 -5.22 -1.89 3.79
C THR A 8 -4.44 -2.14 5.08
N GLY A 9 -5.02 -2.94 5.97
CA GLY A 9 -4.37 -3.36 7.21
C GLY A 9 -3.71 -4.73 7.10
N ARG A 10 -2.46 -4.84 7.56
CA ARG A 10 -1.81 -6.13 7.88
C ARG A 10 -2.02 -6.41 9.37
N VAL A 11 -2.19 -7.68 9.72
CA VAL A 11 -2.27 -8.13 11.11
C VAL A 11 -1.32 -9.29 11.29
N GLU A 12 -0.54 -9.23 12.36
CA GLU A 12 0.39 -10.26 12.80
C GLU A 12 0.18 -10.53 14.28
N TYR A 13 0.53 -11.73 14.73
CA TYR A 13 0.54 -12.04 16.14
C TYR A 13 1.92 -11.68 16.71
N ASP A 14 1.91 -10.85 17.75
CA ASP A 14 3.10 -10.49 18.52
C ASP A 14 3.19 -11.40 19.74
N ASP A 15 4.23 -12.24 19.76
CA ASP A 15 4.43 -13.21 20.83
C ASP A 15 4.91 -12.58 22.15
N GLU A 16 5.59 -11.43 22.12
CA GLU A 16 6.06 -10.76 23.34
C GLU A 16 4.90 -10.11 24.07
N SER A 17 4.06 -9.37 23.34
CA SER A 17 2.90 -8.68 23.93
C SER A 17 1.66 -9.57 24.09
N LYS A 18 1.65 -10.75 23.45
CA LYS A 18 0.48 -11.67 23.35
C LYS A 18 -0.75 -10.97 22.75
N LEU A 19 -0.53 -10.06 21.81
CA LEU A 19 -1.56 -9.30 21.11
C LEU A 19 -1.51 -9.57 19.61
N LEU A 20 -2.64 -9.30 18.95
CA LEU A 20 -2.63 -9.05 17.52
C LEU A 20 -2.15 -7.60 17.32
N HIS A 21 -1.09 -7.43 16.54
CA HIS A 21 -0.57 -6.15 16.10
C HIS A 21 -0.92 -5.93 14.64
N GLY A 22 -1.27 -4.72 14.26
CA GLY A 22 -1.53 -4.39 12.87
C GLY A 22 -1.01 -3.02 12.46
N GLU A 23 -0.79 -2.89 11.16
CA GLU A 23 -0.24 -1.71 10.51
C GLU A 23 -1.05 -1.42 9.24
N VAL A 24 -1.32 -0.14 8.99
CA VAL A 24 -1.90 0.35 7.73
C VAL A 24 -0.78 0.45 6.69
N LEU A 25 -0.83 -0.36 5.64
CA LEU A 25 0.27 -0.55 4.69
C LEU A 25 0.40 0.56 3.64
N ASP A 26 -0.68 1.30 3.40
CA ASP A 26 -0.84 2.19 2.27
C ASP A 26 -0.82 3.68 2.66
N LEU A 27 -0.19 3.98 3.81
CA LEU A 27 0.12 5.32 4.30
C LEU A 27 1.64 5.57 4.26
N ARG A 28 2.04 6.84 4.14
CA ARG A 28 3.45 7.24 4.34
C ARG A 28 3.79 7.32 5.82
N ASP A 29 2.83 7.76 6.62
CA ASP A 29 2.92 7.77 8.07
C ASP A 29 2.64 6.38 8.62
N VAL A 30 3.29 6.05 9.74
CA VAL A 30 3.08 4.78 10.43
C VAL A 30 1.82 4.88 11.28
N VAL A 31 0.75 4.18 10.87
CA VAL A 31 -0.48 4.00 11.65
C VAL A 31 -0.57 2.55 12.07
N THR A 32 -0.48 2.32 13.39
CA THR A 32 -0.57 0.99 14.00
C THR A 32 -1.81 0.86 14.87
N PHE A 33 -2.28 -0.38 15.02
CA PHE A 33 -3.44 -0.74 15.83
C PHE A 33 -3.20 -2.10 16.48
N GLN A 34 -3.94 -2.41 17.54
CA GLN A 34 -3.77 -3.67 18.27
C GLN A 34 -5.10 -4.15 18.85
N GLY A 35 -5.19 -5.45 19.12
CA GLY A 35 -6.36 -6.05 19.73
C GLY A 35 -6.06 -7.44 20.30
N ARG A 36 -6.87 -7.89 21.27
CA ARG A 36 -6.75 -9.22 21.88
C ARG A 36 -7.58 -10.27 21.15
N SER A 37 -8.49 -9.82 20.29
CA SER A 37 -9.39 -10.68 19.53
C SER A 37 -9.52 -10.19 18.10
N VAL A 38 -10.04 -11.06 17.23
CA VAL A 38 -10.35 -10.72 15.83
C VAL A 38 -11.32 -9.53 15.75
N THR A 39 -12.29 -9.45 16.66
CA THR A 39 -13.24 -8.34 16.69
C THR A 39 -12.56 -7.04 17.10
N GLU A 40 -11.73 -7.07 18.15
CA GLU A 40 -11.02 -5.87 18.63
C GLU A 40 -10.06 -5.32 17.58
N ILE A 41 -9.25 -6.17 16.94
CA ILE A 41 -8.29 -5.72 15.93
C ILE A 41 -9.00 -5.12 14.70
N GLN A 42 -10.19 -5.63 14.33
CA GLN A 42 -10.99 -5.08 13.23
C GLN A 42 -11.56 -3.70 13.57
N THR A 43 -12.06 -3.52 14.78
CA THR A 43 -12.55 -2.23 15.26
C THR A 43 -11.40 -1.23 15.37
N ALA A 44 -10.29 -1.62 16.02
CA ALA A 44 -9.11 -0.78 16.18
C ALA A 44 -8.53 -0.32 14.84
N PHE A 45 -8.54 -1.18 13.81
CA PHE A 45 -8.15 -0.80 12.44
C PHE A 45 -9.05 0.30 11.87
N ARG A 46 -10.37 0.16 11.98
CA ARG A 46 -11.32 1.15 11.45
C ARG A 46 -11.20 2.48 12.18
N ASP A 47 -11.09 2.44 13.51
CA ASP A 47 -10.93 3.62 14.35
C ASP A 47 -9.63 4.35 14.00
N SER A 48 -8.52 3.62 13.86
CA SER A 48 -7.22 4.22 13.50
C SER A 48 -7.24 4.88 12.11
N VAL A 49 -7.95 4.29 11.13
CA VAL A 49 -8.15 4.91 9.81
C VAL A 49 -9.03 6.15 9.90
N ASP A 50 -10.09 6.11 10.71
CA ASP A 50 -11.00 7.25 10.88
C ASP A 50 -10.31 8.41 11.61
N ASP A 51 -9.50 8.12 12.62
CA ASP A 51 -8.67 9.09 13.33
C ASP A 51 -7.62 9.73 12.40
N TYR A 52 -6.96 8.93 11.56
CA TYR A 52 -6.04 9.43 10.53
C TYR A 52 -6.73 10.43 9.59
N LEU A 53 -7.89 10.06 9.06
CA LEU A 53 -8.65 10.92 8.14
C LEU A 53 -9.14 12.21 8.84
N ALA A 54 -9.55 12.10 10.10
CA ALA A 54 -9.96 13.26 10.90
C ALA A 54 -8.77 14.20 11.15
N PHE A 55 -7.60 13.67 11.47
CA PHE A 55 -6.37 14.42 11.68
C PHE A 55 -5.92 15.17 10.41
N CYS A 56 -5.96 14.52 9.25
CA CYS A 56 -5.70 15.19 7.96
C CYS A 56 -6.67 16.36 7.74
N LYS A 57 -7.97 16.14 8.00
CA LYS A 57 -9.00 17.17 7.84
C LYS A 57 -8.79 18.36 8.77
N GLU A 58 -8.41 18.14 10.03
CA GLU A 58 -8.16 19.20 11.01
C GLU A 58 -6.98 20.09 10.59
N ARG A 59 -5.94 19.50 10.00
CA ARG A 59 -4.75 20.21 9.52
C ARG A 59 -4.93 20.88 8.16
N GLY A 60 -6.01 20.56 7.45
CA GLY A 60 -6.22 20.98 6.06
C GLY A 60 -5.31 20.25 5.06
N ASP A 61 -4.74 19.11 5.47
CA ASP A 61 -3.88 18.27 4.64
C ASP A 61 -4.77 17.33 3.80
N GLU A 62 -4.41 17.11 2.53
CA GLU A 62 -5.02 15.99 1.79
C GLU A 62 -4.51 14.68 2.42
N PRO A 63 -5.40 13.75 2.79
CA PRO A 63 -4.95 12.44 3.25
C PRO A 63 -4.11 11.79 2.14
N ASP A 64 -3.11 11.01 2.56
CA ASP A 64 -2.23 10.29 1.64
C ASP A 64 -3.10 9.58 0.63
N ARG A 65 -2.92 9.90 -0.66
CA ARG A 65 -3.54 9.12 -1.72
C ARG A 65 -2.73 7.82 -1.83
N PRO A 66 -3.24 6.69 -1.33
CA PRO A 66 -2.44 5.48 -1.22
C PRO A 66 -1.90 5.03 -2.58
N PHE A 67 -2.66 5.27 -3.66
CA PHE A 67 -2.30 4.81 -5.00
C PHE A 67 -2.59 5.89 -6.05
N SER A 68 -1.54 6.59 -6.53
CA SER A 68 -1.65 7.62 -7.59
C SER A 68 -1.64 7.07 -9.01
N GLY A 69 -1.41 5.76 -9.18
CA GLY A 69 -1.15 5.11 -10.48
C GLY A 69 0.22 5.45 -11.09
N LYS A 70 0.99 6.36 -10.49
CA LYS A 70 2.34 6.71 -10.94
C LYS A 70 3.37 5.87 -10.18
N LEU A 71 4.15 5.09 -10.92
CA LEU A 71 5.24 4.27 -10.37
C LEU A 71 6.59 4.81 -10.85
N MET A 72 7.35 5.45 -9.96
CA MET A 72 8.72 5.91 -10.25
C MET A 72 9.71 4.82 -9.85
N VAL A 73 10.34 4.18 -10.83
CA VAL A 73 11.34 3.13 -10.60
C VAL A 73 12.73 3.57 -11.05
N ARG A 74 13.75 3.26 -10.24
CA ARG A 74 15.15 3.38 -10.66
C ARG A 74 15.59 2.05 -11.24
N LEU A 75 16.01 2.06 -12.51
CA LEU A 75 16.50 0.88 -13.22
C LEU A 75 17.98 1.08 -13.58
N SER A 76 18.75 -0.01 -13.62
CA SER A 76 20.08 0.05 -14.23
C SER A 76 19.94 0.33 -15.74
N PRO A 77 20.93 0.98 -16.38
CA PRO A 77 20.89 1.24 -17.82
C PRO A 77 20.69 -0.03 -18.66
N GLU A 78 21.27 -1.16 -18.23
CA GLU A 78 21.18 -2.45 -18.91
C GLU A 78 19.77 -3.04 -18.81
N LEU A 79 19.15 -2.96 -17.63
CA LEU A 79 17.78 -3.42 -17.44
C LEU A 79 16.81 -2.54 -18.23
N HIS A 80 16.95 -1.22 -18.15
CA HIS A 80 16.13 -0.28 -18.93
C HIS A 80 16.21 -0.59 -20.42
N ARG A 81 17.41 -0.83 -20.96
CA ARG A 81 17.60 -1.22 -22.37
C ARG A 81 16.88 -2.52 -22.72
N ARG A 82 17.03 -3.57 -21.91
CA ARG A 82 16.38 -4.88 -22.18
C ARG A 82 14.85 -4.74 -22.20
N VAL A 83 14.28 -4.04 -21.22
CA VAL A 83 12.83 -3.82 -21.12
C VAL A 83 12.34 -2.99 -22.33
N HIS A 84 13.06 -1.92 -22.69
CA HIS A 84 12.70 -1.08 -23.83
C HIS A 84 12.66 -1.85 -25.16
N VAL A 85 13.71 -2.62 -25.45
CA VAL A 85 13.79 -3.41 -26.69
C VAL A 85 12.64 -4.43 -26.74
N ARG A 86 12.33 -5.08 -25.61
CA ARG A 86 11.26 -6.08 -25.55
C ARG A 86 9.88 -5.46 -25.74
N ALA A 87 9.61 -4.31 -25.11
CA ALA A 87 8.38 -3.56 -25.31
C ALA A 87 8.18 -3.18 -26.79
N ARG A 88 9.24 -2.69 -27.46
CA ARG A 88 9.21 -2.33 -28.88
C ARG A 88 8.97 -3.53 -29.80
N HIS A 89 9.60 -4.67 -29.52
CA HIS A 89 9.36 -5.90 -30.29
C HIS A 89 7.91 -6.39 -30.18
N GLU A 90 7.25 -6.14 -29.05
CA GLU A 90 5.83 -6.44 -28.84
C GLU A 90 4.88 -5.33 -29.34
N GLY A 91 5.40 -4.26 -29.96
CA GLY A 91 4.59 -3.14 -30.47
C GLY A 91 4.00 -2.23 -29.38
N LYS A 92 4.52 -2.31 -28.15
CA LYS A 92 3.98 -1.62 -26.96
C LYS A 92 4.85 -0.44 -26.55
N SER A 93 4.24 0.52 -25.85
CA SER A 93 5.02 1.51 -25.09
C SER A 93 5.71 0.82 -23.90
N LEU A 94 6.80 1.42 -23.40
CA LEU A 94 7.51 0.90 -22.24
C LEU A 94 6.57 0.80 -21.02
N ASN A 95 5.77 1.84 -20.77
CA ASN A 95 4.84 1.87 -19.66
C ASN A 95 3.76 0.80 -19.79
N GLN A 96 3.17 0.64 -20.98
CA GLN A 96 2.17 -0.40 -21.21
C GLN A 96 2.75 -1.80 -20.97
N TRP A 97 3.95 -2.09 -21.51
CA TRP A 97 4.60 -3.37 -21.30
C TRP A 97 4.87 -3.63 -19.82
N ILE A 98 5.34 -2.61 -19.08
CA ILE A 98 5.58 -2.74 -17.63
C ILE A 98 4.27 -2.98 -16.88
N SER A 99 3.21 -2.19 -17.16
CA SER A 99 1.90 -2.33 -16.52
C SER A 99 1.32 -3.73 -16.70
N GLU A 100 1.32 -4.28 -17.93
CA GLU A 100 0.82 -5.63 -18.19
C GLU A 100 1.62 -6.71 -17.43
N ARG A 101 2.94 -6.55 -17.30
CA ARG A 101 3.76 -7.49 -16.52
C ARG A 101 3.53 -7.38 -15.03
N LEU A 102 3.23 -6.18 -14.52
CA LEU A 102 2.86 -5.97 -13.13
C LEU A 102 1.47 -6.54 -12.82
N GLU A 103 0.50 -6.41 -13.72
CA GLU A 103 -0.83 -7.03 -13.59
C GLU A 103 -0.76 -8.57 -13.48
N MET A 104 0.19 -9.20 -14.17
CA MET A 104 0.42 -10.65 -14.05
C MET A 104 1.12 -11.06 -12.75
N ALA A 105 1.79 -10.13 -12.07
CA ALA A 105 2.64 -10.40 -10.91
C ALA A 105 2.01 -9.98 -9.57
N SER A 106 0.97 -9.13 -9.60
CA SER A 106 0.17 -8.72 -8.45
C SER A 106 -0.97 -9.68 -8.17
#